data_AF-A0A6V7KMW1-F1
#
_entry.id   AF-A0A6V7KMW1-F1
#
_cell.length_a   1.000
_cell.length_b   1.000
_cell.length_c   1.000
_cell.angle_alpha   90.00
_cell.angle_beta   90.00
_cell.angle_gamma   90.00
#
_symmetry.space_group_name_H-M   'P 1'
#
loop_
_entity.id
_entity.type
_entity.pdbx_description
1 polymer ?
#
loop_
_entity_poly.entity_id
_entity_poly.type
_entity_poly.pdbx_seq_one_letter_code
_entity_poly.pdbx_strand_id
1 'polypeptide(L)'
;MLETTSHWLREALKPLKCFKFWNYGHIGSKCTSEVGRSKLCMKCCKEGHKAADCSAQQPHCILCQANGKKEIQHMQGTKDCPVFLKAQRTLARKGR
;
A
#
# COMPACT_ATOMS: atom_id res chain seq x y z
N MET A 1 -29.80 -25.69 21.70
CA MET A 1 -29.87 -24.77 20.54
C MET A 1 -28.70 -23.81 20.67
N LEU A 2 -27.57 -24.11 20.03
CA LEU A 2 -26.43 -23.20 19.96
C LEU A 2 -26.36 -22.73 18.52
N GLU A 3 -26.86 -21.52 18.29
CA GLU A 3 -26.83 -20.85 17.00
C GLU A 3 -25.36 -20.54 16.69
N THR A 4 -24.75 -21.35 15.83
CA THR A 4 -23.43 -21.05 15.27
C THR A 4 -23.60 -19.90 14.29
N THR A 5 -23.60 -18.67 14.82
CA THR A 5 -23.47 -17.44 14.05
C THR A 5 -22.18 -17.56 13.26
N SER A 6 -22.31 -18.01 12.02
CA SER A 6 -21.24 -18.17 11.06
C SER A 6 -20.80 -16.75 10.71
N HIS A 7 -19.88 -16.21 11.49
CA HIS A 7 -19.19 -14.97 11.18
C HIS A 7 -18.30 -15.27 9.96
N TRP A 8 -18.86 -15.09 8.77
CA TRP A 8 -18.14 -15.16 7.51
C TRP A 8 -16.98 -14.16 7.55
N LEU A 9 -15.78 -14.66 7.87
CA LEU A 9 -14.56 -13.88 7.85
C LEU A 9 -14.27 -13.55 6.38
N ARG A 10 -14.81 -12.44 5.89
CA ARG A 10 -14.52 -11.95 4.54
C ARG A 10 -13.02 -11.68 4.47
N GLU A 11 -12.29 -12.55 3.79
CA GLU A 11 -10.87 -12.35 3.54
C GLU A 11 -10.68 -11.01 2.83
N ALA A 12 -10.04 -10.06 3.51
CA ALA A 12 -9.75 -8.77 2.93
C ALA A 12 -8.71 -8.96 1.83
N LEU A 13 -9.15 -8.86 0.56
CA LEU A 13 -8.27 -8.95 -0.60
C LEU A 13 -7.17 -7.87 -0.50
N LYS A 14 -5.92 -8.31 -0.35
CA LYS A 14 -4.74 -7.44 -0.27
C LYS A 14 -4.06 -7.37 -1.64
N PRO A 15 -4.02 -6.20 -2.30
CA PRO A 15 -3.31 -6.06 -3.56
C PRO A 15 -1.81 -6.33 -3.38
N LEU A 16 -1.23 -7.10 -4.32
CA LEU A 16 0.21 -7.36 -4.36
C LEU A 16 0.96 -6.04 -4.51
N LYS A 17 1.92 -5.79 -3.61
CA LYS A 17 2.77 -4.59 -3.61
C LYS A 17 4.14 -4.92 -4.18
N CYS A 18 4.56 -4.14 -5.17
CA CYS A 18 5.91 -4.18 -5.72
C CYS A 18 6.87 -3.49 -4.75
N PHE A 19 7.81 -4.21 -4.14
CA PHE A 19 8.80 -3.61 -3.24
C PHE A 19 9.77 -2.64 -3.93
N LYS A 20 9.98 -2.78 -5.24
CA LYS A 20 10.89 -1.91 -6.00
C LYS A 20 10.34 -0.49 -6.17
N PHE A 21 9.10 -0.36 -6.64
CA PHE A 21 8.47 0.92 -6.97
C PHE A 21 7.39 1.35 -5.97
N TRP A 22 6.99 0.43 -5.09
CA TRP A 22 5.82 0.51 -4.19
C TRP A 22 4.46 0.54 -4.91
N ASN A 23 4.42 0.28 -6.21
CA ASN A 23 3.15 0.17 -6.95
C ASN A 23 2.37 -1.09 -6.59
N TYR A 24 1.08 -1.11 -6.93
CA TYR A 24 0.23 -2.29 -6.77
C TYR A 24 -0.02 -3.02 -8.10
N GLY A 25 -0.26 -4.33 -8.02
CA GLY A 25 -0.70 -5.16 -9.15
C GLY A 25 0.39 -6.02 -9.80
N HIS A 26 1.65 -5.88 -9.39
CA HIS A 26 2.75 -6.75 -9.81
C HIS A 26 3.79 -6.93 -8.69
N ILE A 27 4.61 -7.97 -8.81
CA ILE A 27 5.74 -8.22 -7.90
C ILE A 27 7.02 -7.57 -8.43
N GLY A 28 8.01 -7.33 -7.57
CA GLY A 28 9.27 -6.66 -7.92
C GLY A 28 10.04 -7.29 -9.09
N SER A 29 9.95 -8.61 -9.28
CA SER A 29 10.60 -9.32 -10.39
C SER A 29 10.00 -9.00 -11.76
N LYS A 30 8.72 -8.59 -11.80
CA LYS A 30 8.01 -8.19 -13.03
C LYS A 30 7.91 -6.66 -13.18
N CYS A 31 8.64 -5.91 -12.34
CA CYS A 31 8.60 -4.46 -12.38
C CYS A 31 9.54 -3.94 -13.46
N THR A 32 8.99 -3.25 -14.45
CA THR A 32 9.73 -2.58 -15.55
C THR A 32 10.00 -1.10 -15.26
N SER A 33 9.67 -0.63 -14.06
CA SER A 33 9.78 0.79 -13.72
C SER A 33 11.20 1.17 -13.31
N GLU A 34 11.71 2.28 -13.86
CA GLU A 34 13.06 2.80 -13.58
C GLU A 34 13.20 3.48 -12.20
N VAL A 35 12.13 4.03 -11.63
CA VAL A 35 12.21 4.76 -10.35
C VAL A 35 12.19 3.80 -9.15
N GLY A 36 13.37 3.36 -8.72
CA GLY A 36 13.52 2.55 -7.51
C GLY A 36 13.26 3.36 -6.23
N ARG A 37 12.21 2.99 -5.48
CA ARG A 37 11.86 3.57 -4.15
C ARG A 37 12.23 2.66 -2.98
N SER A 38 12.96 1.60 -3.26
CA SER A 38 13.27 0.52 -2.31
C SER A 38 14.11 0.98 -1.13
N LYS A 39 14.91 2.03 -1.32
CA LYS A 39 15.80 2.62 -0.30
C LYS A 39 15.11 3.65 0.59
N LEU A 40 13.86 4.00 0.29
CA LEU A 40 13.12 5.00 1.04
C LEU A 40 12.47 4.37 2.28
N CYS A 41 12.38 5.17 3.34
CA CYS A 41 11.65 4.80 4.54
C CYS A 41 10.15 4.63 4.23
N MET A 42 9.57 3.47 4.57
CA MET A 42 8.16 3.18 4.28
C MET A 42 7.17 4.13 4.98
N LYS A 43 7.60 4.77 6.08
CA LYS A 43 6.77 5.70 6.86
C LYS A 43 6.79 7.10 6.28
N CYS A 44 7.98 7.68 6.04
CA CYS A 44 8.13 9.10 5.68
C CYS A 44 8.65 9.34 4.26
N CYS A 45 8.96 8.28 3.51
CA CYS A 45 9.49 8.33 2.14
C CYS A 45 10.80 9.11 1.98
N LYS A 46 11.59 9.26 3.05
CA LYS A 46 12.96 9.80 3.01
C LYS A 46 14.01 8.69 3.04
N GLU A 47 15.16 8.94 2.46
CA GLU A 47 16.32 8.03 2.52
C GLU A 47 17.10 8.18 3.84
N GLY A 48 18.06 7.27 4.06
CA GLY A 48 18.99 7.34 5.20
C GLY A 48 18.56 6.59 6.47
N HIS A 49 17.34 6.04 6.53
CA HIS A 49 16.88 5.26 7.68
C HIS A 49 15.79 4.24 7.31
N LYS A 50 15.61 3.24 8.18
CA LYS A 50 14.52 2.26 8.10
C LYS A 50 13.27 2.79 8.81
N ALA A 51 12.13 2.17 8.53
CA ALA A 51 10.87 2.56 9.19
C ALA A 51 10.89 2.36 10.72
N ALA A 52 11.68 1.41 11.23
CA ALA A 52 11.85 1.15 12.66
C ALA A 52 12.49 2.34 13.38
N ASP A 53 13.50 2.95 12.76
CA ASP A 53 14.24 4.10 13.28
C ASP A 53 13.63 5.46 12.86
N CYS A 54 12.41 5.46 12.33
CA CYS A 54 11.80 6.65 11.77
C CYS A 54 11.12 7.52 12.84
N SER A 55 11.77 8.64 13.18
CA SER A 55 11.25 9.66 14.11
C SER A 55 10.17 10.58 13.49
N ALA A 56 9.82 10.40 12.21
CA ALA A 56 8.78 11.22 11.59
C ALA A 56 7.43 10.97 12.25
N GLN A 57 6.78 12.04 12.72
CA GLN A 57 5.45 11.98 13.35
C GLN A 57 4.35 11.73 12.33
N GLN A 58 4.48 12.31 11.13
CA GLN A 58 3.49 12.19 10.06
C GLN A 58 3.95 11.19 9.00
N PRO A 59 3.12 10.19 8.66
CA PRO A 59 3.41 9.30 7.54
C PRO A 59 3.25 10.06 6.22
N HIS A 60 4.03 9.67 5.22
CA HIS A 60 3.99 10.24 3.87
C HIS A 60 3.81 9.13 2.85
N CYS A 61 2.91 9.34 1.90
CA CYS A 61 2.62 8.41 0.82
C CYS A 61 3.21 8.90 -0.50
N ILE A 62 4.39 8.38 -0.84
CA ILE A 62 5.06 8.71 -2.10
C ILE A 62 4.27 8.31 -3.35
N LEU A 63 3.39 7.32 -3.26
CA LEU A 63 2.52 6.94 -4.38
C LEU A 63 1.48 8.02 -4.64
N CYS A 64 0.85 8.55 -3.59
CA CYS A 64 -0.12 9.63 -3.70
C CYS A 64 0.56 10.92 -4.18
N GLN A 65 1.77 11.22 -3.67
CA GLN A 65 2.59 12.33 -4.16
C GLN A 65 2.91 12.17 -5.66
N ALA A 66 3.40 11.00 -6.08
CA ALA A 66 3.71 10.72 -7.49
C ALA A 66 2.48 10.72 -8.40
N ASN A 67 1.28 10.49 -7.85
CA ASN A 67 0.00 10.57 -8.57
C ASN A 67 -0.66 11.97 -8.49
N GLY A 68 0.05 12.98 -7.96
CA GLY A 68 -0.47 14.35 -7.85
C GLY A 68 -1.67 14.50 -6.92
N LYS A 69 -1.81 13.62 -5.91
CA LYS A 69 -2.90 13.71 -4.91
C LYS A 69 -2.54 14.75 -3.84
N LYS A 70 -3.55 15.50 -3.38
CA LYS A 70 -3.41 16.47 -2.28
C LYS A 70 -3.18 15.78 -0.93
N GLU A 71 -3.89 14.68 -0.72
CA GLU A 71 -3.84 13.86 0.49
C GLU A 71 -2.63 12.93 0.41
N ILE A 72 -1.49 13.33 0.97
CA ILE A 72 -0.25 12.52 1.00
C ILE A 72 0.16 12.12 2.41
N GLN A 73 -0.41 12.75 3.44
CA GLN A 73 -0.07 12.53 4.85
C GLN A 73 -0.81 11.31 5.42
N HIS A 74 -0.54 10.13 4.88
CA HIS A 74 -1.13 8.88 5.36
C HIS A 74 -0.17 7.69 5.16
N MET A 75 -0.45 6.60 5.88
CA MET A 75 0.31 5.37 5.74
C MET A 75 -0.08 4.66 4.43
N GLN A 76 0.92 4.14 3.72
CA GLN A 76 0.68 3.34 2.52
C GLN A 76 0.02 2.00 2.88
N GLY A 77 -0.95 1.56 2.08
CA GLY A 77 -1.59 0.25 2.29
C GLY A 77 -2.74 0.26 3.29
N THR A 78 -3.11 1.43 3.81
CA THR A 78 -4.33 1.61 4.61
C THR A 78 -5.49 2.05 3.74
N LYS A 79 -6.70 1.98 4.30
CA LYS A 79 -7.93 2.48 3.67
C LYS A 79 -7.90 3.99 3.39
N ASP A 80 -7.05 4.75 4.07
CA ASP A 80 -6.85 6.19 3.84
C ASP A 80 -6.06 6.47 2.55
N CYS A 81 -5.38 5.46 2.00
CA CYS A 81 -4.62 5.61 0.78
C CYS A 81 -5.51 5.38 -0.47
N PRO A 82 -5.83 6.42 -1.26
CA PRO A 82 -6.70 6.27 -2.43
C PRO A 82 -6.09 5.36 -3.51
N VAL A 83 -4.76 5.32 -3.62
CA VAL A 83 -4.05 4.41 -4.53
C VAL A 83 -4.24 2.95 -4.10
N PHE A 84 -4.16 2.68 -2.80
CA PHE A 84 -4.41 1.35 -2.25
C PHE A 84 -5.87 0.92 -2.43
N LEU A 85 -6.82 1.79 -2.11
CA LEU A 85 -8.25 1.52 -2.31
C LEU A 85 -8.57 1.21 -3.77
N LYS A 86 -7.99 1.97 -4.71
CA LYS A 86 -8.15 1.70 -6.15
C LYS A 86 -7.61 0.32 -6.51
N ALA A 87 -6.42 -0.03 -6.03
CA ALA A 87 -5.82 -1.33 -6.27
C ALA A 87 -6.64 -2.49 -5.67
N GLN A 88 -7.14 -2.33 -4.45
CA GLN A 88 -7.98 -3.31 -3.78
C GLN A 88 -9.30 -3.51 -4.53
N ARG A 89 -9.97 -2.44 -4.98
CA ARG A 89 -11.18 -2.52 -5.79
C ARG A 89 -10.94 -3.22 -7.13
N THR A 90 -9.82 -2.95 -7.79
CA THR A 90 -9.46 -3.64 -9.03
C THR A 90 -9.23 -5.13 -8.79
N LEU A 91 -8.56 -5.50 -7.70
CA LEU A 91 -8.37 -6.91 -7.35
C LEU A 91 -9.71 -7.61 -7.04
N ALA A 92 -10.59 -6.97 -6.26
CA ALA A 92 -11.91 -7.50 -5.93
C ALA A 92 -12.81 -7.71 -7.17
N ARG A 93 -12.64 -6.90 -8.22
CA ARG A 93 -13.35 -7.11 -9.49
C ARG A 93 -12.79 -8.26 -10.31
N LYS A 94 -11.48 -8.55 -10.19
CA LYS A 94 -10.78 -9.59 -10.96
C LYS A 94 -10.95 -11.00 -10.38
N GLY A 95 -11.25 -11.09 -9.08
CA GLY A 95 -11.58 -12.34 -8.40
C GLY A 95 -13.08 -12.69 -8.40
N ARG A 96 -13.88 -11.99 -9.22
CA ARG A 96 -15.29 -12.29 -9.48
C ARG A 96 -15.44 -13.07 -10.76
#